data_AF-A0A158FZC5-F1
#
_entry.id   AF-A0A158FZC5-F1
#
_cell.length_a   1.000
_cell.length_b   1.000
_cell.length_c   1.000
_cell.angle_alpha   90.00
_cell.angle_beta   90.00
_cell.angle_gamma   90.00
#
_symmetry.space_group_name_H-M   'P 1'
#
loop_
_entity.id
_entity.type
_entity.pdbx_description
1 polymer ?
#
loop_
_entity_poly.entity_id
_entity_poly.type
_entity_poly.pdbx_seq_one_letter_code
_entity_poly.pdbx_strand_id
1 'polypeptide(L)'
;MPIIQVIETHMTAFSAVLAECTALKYRVETEREAVSAITAALVDASETLVLHGWATPQKIQGLTVSVEENALDLKAALDEVDASISTAIAPVEVFAQATERLRNARKHESASLGPSTGEPGSPSPALLDTVAAQYSALCEKLLRNVRELATIAAGRLDDLREKISLLQSSFGEITMAMAAPDFYRGTATRFVTHH
;
A
#
# COMPACT_ATOMS: atom_id res chain seq x y z
N MET A 1 20.91 -2.50 -31.21
CA MET A 1 19.72 -3.32 -30.87
C MET A 1 18.53 -2.69 -31.56
N PRO A 2 17.71 -3.42 -32.33
CA PRO A 2 16.55 -2.83 -33.00
C PRO A 2 15.58 -2.22 -31.97
N ILE A 3 15.03 -1.05 -32.30
CA ILE A 3 14.15 -0.26 -31.40
C ILE A 3 12.95 -1.06 -30.87
N ILE A 4 12.46 -2.04 -31.63
CA ILE A 4 11.39 -2.93 -31.17
C ILE A 4 11.81 -3.82 -29.99
N GLN A 5 13.07 -4.30 -29.96
CA GLN A 5 13.59 -5.08 -28.82
C GLN A 5 13.77 -4.21 -27.58
N VAL A 6 14.16 -2.94 -27.77
CA VAL A 6 14.23 -1.94 -26.68
C VAL A 6 12.84 -1.75 -26.06
N ILE A 7 11.83 -1.56 -26.90
CA ILE A 7 10.43 -1.39 -26.49
C ILE A 7 9.93 -2.60 -25.71
N GLU A 8 10.09 -3.83 -26.24
CA GLU A 8 9.60 -5.04 -25.56
C GLU A 8 10.31 -5.28 -24.21
N THR A 9 11.60 -4.93 -24.11
CA THR A 9 12.36 -5.01 -22.85
C THR A 9 11.78 -4.07 -21.78
N HIS A 10 11.57 -2.80 -22.14
CA HIS A 10 11.04 -1.80 -21.20
C HIS A 10 9.58 -2.08 -20.83
N MET A 11 8.76 -2.57 -21.77
CA MET A 11 7.41 -3.02 -21.46
C MET A 11 7.36 -4.14 -20.44
N THR A 12 8.25 -5.13 -20.58
CA THR A 12 8.39 -6.21 -19.59
C THR A 12 8.77 -5.64 -18.23
N ALA A 13 9.74 -4.73 -18.19
CA ALA A 13 10.16 -4.08 -16.94
C ALA A 13 9.07 -3.23 -16.29
N PHE A 14 8.28 -2.47 -17.08
CA PHE A 14 7.14 -1.72 -16.57
C PHE A 14 6.07 -2.66 -16.01
N SER A 15 5.76 -3.77 -16.70
CA SER A 15 4.77 -4.74 -16.22
C SER A 15 5.16 -5.36 -14.87
N ALA A 16 6.46 -5.66 -14.68
CA ALA A 16 6.97 -6.19 -13.42
C ALA A 16 6.83 -5.18 -12.27
N VAL A 17 7.24 -3.93 -12.49
CA VAL A 17 7.12 -2.87 -11.47
C VAL A 17 5.66 -2.56 -11.14
N LEU A 18 4.76 -2.55 -12.12
CA LEU A 18 3.33 -2.37 -11.87
C LEU A 18 2.74 -3.52 -11.02
N ALA A 19 3.17 -4.75 -11.27
CA ALA A 19 2.76 -5.90 -10.46
C ALA A 19 3.29 -5.82 -9.02
N GLU A 20 4.55 -5.43 -8.83
CA GLU A 20 5.15 -5.19 -7.50
C GLU A 20 4.39 -4.11 -6.72
N CYS A 21 4.10 -2.97 -7.36
CA CYS A 21 3.37 -1.90 -6.70
C CYS A 21 1.90 -2.28 -6.41
N THR A 22 1.27 -3.08 -7.28
CA THR A 22 -0.08 -3.62 -7.02
C THR A 22 -0.09 -4.57 -5.83
N ALA A 23 0.92 -5.42 -5.69
CA ALA A 23 1.08 -6.28 -4.51
C ALA A 23 1.27 -5.45 -3.23
N LEU A 24 2.02 -4.34 -3.29
CA LEU A 24 2.12 -3.40 -2.17
C LEU A 24 0.78 -2.76 -1.80
N LYS A 25 -0.02 -2.32 -2.79
CA LYS A 25 -1.36 -1.78 -2.53
C LYS A 25 -2.28 -2.80 -1.86
N TYR A 26 -2.25 -4.06 -2.30
CA TYR A 26 -3.02 -5.12 -1.66
C TYR A 26 -2.61 -5.35 -0.20
N ARG A 27 -1.30 -5.28 0.09
CA ARG A 27 -0.81 -5.35 1.47
C ARG A 27 -1.31 -4.17 2.31
N VAL A 28 -1.27 -2.94 1.80
CA VAL A 28 -1.80 -1.77 2.51
C VAL A 28 -3.27 -1.97 2.87
N GLU A 29 -4.08 -2.47 1.93
CA GLU A 29 -5.50 -2.73 2.18
C GLU A 29 -5.71 -3.81 3.26
N THR A 30 -4.91 -4.88 3.22
CA THR A 30 -4.93 -5.93 4.26
C THR A 30 -4.65 -5.34 5.65
N GLU A 31 -3.67 -4.45 5.76
CA GLU A 31 -3.36 -3.80 7.05
C GLU A 31 -4.47 -2.81 7.48
N ARG A 32 -5.11 -2.09 6.54
CA ARG A 32 -6.28 -1.23 6.84
C ARG A 32 -7.46 -2.03 7.39
N GLU A 33 -7.73 -3.19 6.79
CA GLU A 33 -8.75 -4.12 7.26
C GLU A 33 -8.41 -4.63 8.67
N ALA A 34 -7.14 -4.98 8.92
CA ALA A 34 -6.69 -5.40 10.24
C ALA A 34 -6.89 -4.33 11.31
N VAL A 35 -6.51 -3.07 11.04
CA VAL A 35 -6.76 -1.95 11.97
C VAL A 35 -8.25 -1.78 12.23
N SER A 36 -9.08 -1.83 11.18
CA SER A 36 -10.54 -1.70 11.32
C SER A 36 -11.15 -2.83 12.15
N ALA A 37 -10.68 -4.07 11.95
CA ALA A 37 -11.13 -5.23 12.72
C ALA A 37 -10.76 -5.10 14.21
N ILE A 38 -9.56 -4.61 14.53
CA ILE A 38 -9.14 -4.35 15.92
C ILE A 38 -10.04 -3.31 16.57
N THR A 39 -10.29 -2.19 15.88
CA THR A 39 -11.16 -1.13 16.40
C THR A 39 -12.57 -1.67 16.65
N ALA A 40 -13.14 -2.43 15.71
CA ALA A 40 -14.47 -3.01 15.87
C ALA A 40 -14.54 -4.00 17.05
N ALA A 41 -13.55 -4.89 17.18
CA ALA A 41 -13.46 -5.83 18.29
C ALA A 41 -13.32 -5.13 19.65
N LEU A 42 -12.59 -4.01 19.69
CA LEU A 42 -12.46 -3.19 20.90
C LEU A 42 -13.78 -2.57 21.31
N VAL A 43 -14.52 -1.98 20.37
CA VAL A 43 -15.82 -1.38 20.64
C VAL A 43 -16.79 -2.44 21.17
N ASP A 44 -16.88 -3.59 20.50
CA ASP A 44 -17.75 -4.70 20.90
C ASP A 44 -17.39 -5.27 22.29
N ALA A 45 -16.10 -5.48 22.56
CA ALA A 45 -15.63 -5.92 23.88
C ALA A 45 -15.95 -4.87 24.95
N SER A 46 -15.73 -3.59 24.65
CA SER A 46 -16.02 -2.47 25.55
C SER A 46 -17.52 -2.41 25.90
N GLU A 47 -18.39 -2.50 24.90
CA GLU A 47 -19.84 -2.52 25.09
C GLU A 47 -20.29 -3.71 25.93
N THR A 48 -19.76 -4.90 25.63
CA THR A 48 -20.07 -6.14 26.37
C THR A 48 -19.75 -6.01 27.86
N LEU A 49 -18.61 -5.43 28.21
CA LEU A 49 -18.21 -5.23 29.60
C LEU A 49 -19.11 -4.25 30.36
N VAL A 50 -19.55 -3.17 29.70
CA VAL A 50 -20.52 -2.23 30.28
C VAL A 50 -21.87 -2.90 30.49
N LEU A 51 -22.37 -3.62 29.48
CA LEU A 51 -23.68 -4.28 29.52
C LEU A 51 -23.78 -5.33 30.63
N HIS A 52 -22.70 -6.08 30.89
CA HIS A 52 -22.66 -7.08 31.95
C HIS A 52 -22.36 -6.49 33.34
N GLY A 53 -22.19 -5.15 33.45
CA GLY A 53 -21.89 -4.48 34.72
C GLY A 53 -20.49 -4.73 35.25
N TRP A 54 -19.58 -5.19 34.39
CA TRP A 54 -18.21 -5.58 34.73
C TRP A 54 -17.23 -4.40 34.75
N ALA A 55 -17.58 -3.31 34.10
CA ALA A 55 -16.86 -2.04 34.16
C ALA A 55 -17.84 -0.86 34.07
N THR A 56 -17.42 0.28 34.61
CA THR A 56 -18.20 1.51 34.44
C THR A 56 -17.94 2.13 33.07
N PRO A 57 -18.95 2.82 32.49
CA PRO A 57 -18.78 3.53 31.22
C PRO A 57 -17.57 4.48 31.22
N GLN A 58 -17.33 5.19 32.33
CA GLN A 58 -16.22 6.14 32.42
C GLN A 58 -14.84 5.46 32.38
N LYS A 59 -14.72 4.26 32.96
CA LYS A 59 -13.47 3.50 32.99
C LYS A 59 -13.13 2.92 31.62
N ILE A 60 -14.16 2.50 30.88
CA ILE A 60 -14.00 1.98 29.52
C ILE A 60 -13.70 3.11 28.54
N GLN A 61 -14.43 4.21 28.59
CA GLN A 61 -14.30 5.32 27.65
C GLN A 61 -12.85 5.83 27.50
N GLY A 62 -12.10 5.98 28.60
CA GLY A 62 -10.70 6.43 28.53
C GLY A 62 -9.75 5.44 27.81
N LEU A 63 -10.03 4.14 27.93
CA LEU A 63 -9.24 3.08 27.30
C LEU A 63 -9.64 2.90 25.83
N THR A 64 -10.94 2.99 25.53
CA THR A 64 -11.45 2.87 24.16
C THR A 64 -10.97 4.04 23.29
N VAL A 65 -11.06 5.28 23.81
CA VAL A 65 -10.63 6.49 23.08
C VAL A 65 -9.15 6.43 22.71
N SER A 66 -8.26 6.01 23.63
CA SER A 66 -6.83 5.95 23.34
C SER A 66 -6.47 4.95 22.24
N VAL A 67 -7.16 3.82 22.17
CA VAL A 67 -6.93 2.81 21.12
C VAL A 67 -7.57 3.24 19.80
N GLU A 68 -8.72 3.91 19.83
CA GLU A 68 -9.35 4.51 18.64
C GLU A 68 -8.47 5.59 18.02
N GLU A 69 -7.89 6.48 18.82
CA GLU A 69 -6.95 7.51 18.36
C GLU A 69 -5.72 6.87 17.69
N ASN A 70 -5.10 5.88 18.34
CA ASN A 70 -3.97 5.14 17.77
C ASN A 70 -4.34 4.43 16.45
N ALA A 71 -5.55 3.88 16.37
CA ALA A 71 -6.05 3.23 15.15
C ALA A 71 -6.29 4.25 14.02
N LEU A 72 -6.77 5.45 14.34
CA LEU A 72 -6.92 6.54 13.37
C LEU A 72 -5.57 7.00 12.83
N ASP A 73 -4.57 7.17 13.70
CA ASP A 73 -3.21 7.53 13.29
C ASP A 73 -2.60 6.47 12.37
N LEU A 74 -2.80 5.18 12.67
CA LEU A 74 -2.35 4.09 11.81
C LEU A 74 -3.06 4.07 10.45
N LYS A 75 -4.37 4.32 10.42
CA LYS A 75 -5.13 4.45 9.16
C LYS A 75 -4.62 5.61 8.31
N ALA A 76 -4.41 6.78 8.91
CA ALA A 76 -3.87 7.93 8.20
C ALA A 76 -2.48 7.66 7.63
N ALA A 77 -1.63 6.96 8.38
CA ALA A 77 -0.30 6.58 7.89
C ALA A 77 -0.37 5.55 6.74
N LEU A 78 -1.30 4.59 6.78
CA LEU A 78 -1.55 3.66 5.67
C LEU A 78 -2.07 4.40 4.42
N ASP A 79 -2.93 5.40 4.61
CA ASP A 79 -3.43 6.26 3.52
C ASP A 79 -2.31 7.07 2.85
N GLU A 80 -1.35 7.56 3.63
CA GLU A 80 -0.18 8.23 3.09
C GLU A 80 0.70 7.29 2.25
N VAL A 81 0.86 6.04 2.70
CA VAL A 81 1.61 5.01 1.95
C VAL A 81 0.90 4.67 0.64
N ASP A 82 -0.43 4.49 0.66
CA ASP A 82 -1.22 4.25 -0.56
C ASP A 82 -1.16 5.42 -1.55
N ALA A 83 -1.22 6.67 -1.04
CA ALA A 83 -1.06 7.87 -1.85
C ALA A 83 0.33 7.95 -2.47
N SER A 84 1.38 7.59 -1.71
CA SER A 84 2.76 7.53 -2.20
C SER A 84 2.93 6.50 -3.31
N ILE A 85 2.40 5.28 -3.12
CA ILE A 85 2.43 4.22 -4.13
C ILE A 85 1.66 4.65 -5.39
N SER A 86 0.47 5.22 -5.23
CA SER A 86 -0.36 5.67 -6.35
C SER A 86 0.32 6.79 -7.16
N THR A 87 0.99 7.71 -6.47
CA THR A 87 1.80 8.77 -7.10
C THR A 87 3.00 8.20 -7.87
N ALA A 88 3.64 7.15 -7.35
CA ALA A 88 4.76 6.49 -8.01
C ALA A 88 4.31 5.70 -9.26
N ILE A 89 3.15 5.05 -9.23
CA ILE A 89 2.63 4.25 -10.34
C ILE A 89 2.15 5.09 -11.52
N ALA A 90 1.49 6.22 -11.27
CA ALA A 90 0.79 6.97 -12.33
C ALA A 90 1.66 7.33 -13.55
N PRO A 91 2.92 7.78 -13.39
CA PRO A 91 3.81 8.01 -14.54
C PRO A 91 4.15 6.71 -15.31
N VAL A 92 4.27 5.56 -14.62
CA VAL A 92 4.56 4.26 -15.25
C VAL A 92 3.40 3.82 -16.13
N GLU A 93 2.16 4.00 -15.69
CA GLU A 93 0.98 3.65 -16.49
C GLU A 93 0.90 4.48 -17.77
N VAL A 94 1.14 5.80 -17.66
CA VAL A 94 1.17 6.71 -18.81
C VAL A 94 2.28 6.31 -19.78
N PHE A 95 3.48 6.02 -19.28
CA PHE A 95 4.60 5.59 -20.11
C PHE A 95 4.39 4.22 -20.73
N ALA A 96 3.81 3.26 -20.00
CA ALA A 96 3.49 1.93 -20.52
C ALA A 96 2.46 2.04 -21.66
N GLN A 97 1.42 2.87 -21.51
CA GLN A 97 0.45 3.13 -22.58
C GLN A 97 1.09 3.80 -23.80
N ALA A 98 1.93 4.81 -23.59
CA ALA A 98 2.65 5.49 -24.67
C ALA A 98 3.59 4.53 -25.42
N THR A 99 4.27 3.67 -24.66
CA THR A 99 5.17 2.63 -25.19
C THR A 99 4.40 1.59 -26.00
N GLU A 100 3.23 1.16 -25.53
CA GLU A 100 2.36 0.23 -26.26
C GLU A 100 1.85 0.83 -27.58
N ARG A 101 1.48 2.12 -27.58
CA ARG A 101 1.12 2.83 -28.82
C ARG A 101 2.29 2.87 -29.81
N LEU A 102 3.50 3.14 -29.32
CA LEU A 102 4.71 3.13 -30.14
C LEU A 102 5.02 1.74 -30.71
N ARG A 103 4.83 0.68 -29.90
CA ARG A 103 4.98 -0.71 -30.30
C ARG A 103 4.02 -1.06 -31.45
N ASN A 104 2.75 -0.68 -31.33
CA ASN A 104 1.73 -0.97 -32.31
C ASN A 104 1.96 -0.19 -33.62
N ALA A 105 2.35 1.08 -33.55
CA ALA A 105 2.75 1.85 -34.73
C ALA A 105 3.91 1.17 -35.49
N ARG A 106 4.95 0.71 -34.76
CA ARG A 106 6.09 -0.01 -35.36
C ARG A 106 5.71 -1.35 -35.99
N LYS A 107 4.82 -2.12 -35.35
CA LYS A 107 4.31 -3.39 -35.90
C LYS A 107 3.50 -3.16 -37.19
N HIS A 108 2.73 -2.08 -37.27
CA HIS A 108 1.99 -1.71 -38.48
C HIS A 108 2.88 -1.22 -39.62
N GLU A 109 3.90 -0.40 -39.35
CA GLU A 109 4.89 0.02 -40.36
C GLU A 109 5.64 -1.17 -40.98
N SER A 110 5.99 -2.16 -40.16
CA SER A 110 6.70 -3.36 -40.62
C SER A 110 5.80 -4.36 -41.36
N ALA A 111 4.48 -4.34 -41.12
CA ALA A 111 3.50 -5.14 -41.87
C ALA A 111 3.05 -4.48 -43.20
N SER A 112 3.19 -3.16 -43.34
CA SER A 112 2.78 -2.39 -44.53
C SER A 112 3.82 -2.35 -45.66
N LEU A 113 5.02 -2.90 -45.45
CA LEU A 113 6.08 -2.99 -46.46
C LEU A 113 5.84 -4.18 -47.41
N GLY A 114 4.86 -4.04 -48.30
CA GLY A 114 4.87 -4.73 -49.60
C GLY A 114 5.93 -4.12 -50.52
N PRO A 115 6.42 -4.84 -51.55
CA PRO A 115 7.52 -4.37 -52.38
C PRO A 115 7.05 -3.24 -53.29
N SER A 116 7.25 -1.98 -52.89
CA SER A 116 7.14 -0.83 -53.78
C SER A 116 8.15 0.25 -53.42
N THR A 117 9.06 0.45 -54.39
CA THR A 117 9.65 1.72 -54.87
C THR A 117 10.00 2.80 -53.84
N GLY A 118 11.29 3.11 -53.77
CA GLY A 118 11.92 4.08 -52.88
C GLY A 118 11.16 5.39 -52.68
N GLU A 119 10.80 5.66 -51.43
CA GLU A 119 10.45 6.99 -50.95
C GLU A 119 11.71 7.69 -50.38
N PRO A 120 11.96 8.95 -50.76
CA PRO A 120 13.01 9.76 -50.18
C PRO A 120 12.51 10.32 -48.85
N GLY A 121 12.78 9.63 -47.75
CA GLY A 121 12.37 10.11 -46.43
C GLY A 121 12.62 9.18 -45.25
N SER A 122 13.25 8.02 -45.45
CA SER A 122 13.57 7.13 -44.34
C SER A 122 14.47 7.85 -43.33
N PRO A 123 14.06 8.01 -42.05
CA PRO A 123 14.88 8.67 -41.05
C PRO A 123 16.23 7.95 -40.94
N SER A 124 17.31 8.75 -40.88
CA SER A 124 18.67 8.22 -40.80
C SER A 124 18.79 7.19 -39.66
N PRO A 125 19.41 6.02 -39.89
CA PRO A 125 19.61 5.01 -38.85
C PRO A 125 20.23 5.57 -37.55
N ALA A 126 21.14 6.54 -37.67
CA ALA A 126 21.76 7.22 -36.53
C ALA A 126 20.75 8.04 -35.69
N LEU A 127 19.72 8.61 -36.31
CA LEU A 127 18.65 9.31 -35.60
C LEU A 127 17.76 8.31 -34.83
N LEU A 128 17.46 7.16 -35.43
CA LEU A 128 16.68 6.10 -34.78
C LEU A 128 17.41 5.52 -33.57
N ASP A 129 18.72 5.30 -33.68
CA ASP A 129 19.55 4.83 -32.56
C ASP A 129 19.62 5.86 -31.43
N THR A 130 19.73 7.16 -31.77
CA THR A 130 19.73 8.24 -30.78
C THR A 130 18.40 8.32 -30.03
N VAL A 131 17.27 8.22 -30.74
CA VAL A 131 15.94 8.21 -30.13
C VAL A 131 15.74 6.98 -29.24
N ALA A 132 16.19 5.79 -29.68
CA ALA A 132 16.12 4.57 -28.89
C ALA A 132 16.96 4.66 -27.60
N ALA A 133 18.14 5.28 -27.66
CA ALA A 133 18.99 5.52 -26.51
C ALA A 133 18.36 6.50 -25.51
N GLN A 134 17.82 7.63 -25.99
CA GLN A 134 17.12 8.60 -25.14
C GLN A 134 15.89 8.00 -24.48
N TYR A 135 15.07 7.27 -25.25
CA TYR A 135 13.92 6.55 -24.74
C TYR A 135 14.31 5.53 -23.67
N SER A 136 15.39 4.76 -23.91
CA SER A 136 15.90 3.80 -22.91
C SER A 136 16.34 4.49 -21.62
N ALA A 137 17.10 5.59 -21.71
CA ALA A 137 17.55 6.33 -20.55
C ALA A 137 16.39 6.90 -19.71
N LEU A 138 15.32 7.36 -20.37
CA LEU A 138 14.10 7.81 -19.69
C LEU A 138 13.39 6.66 -18.98
N CYS A 139 13.25 5.50 -19.64
CA CYS A 139 12.62 4.31 -19.06
C CYS A 139 13.40 3.80 -17.85
N GLU A 140 14.73 3.71 -17.95
CA GLU A 140 15.59 3.29 -16.84
C GLU A 140 15.52 4.26 -15.66
N LYS A 141 15.51 5.57 -15.93
CA LYS A 141 15.36 6.58 -14.87
C LYS A 141 14.00 6.45 -14.18
N LEU A 142 12.92 6.27 -14.94
CA LEU A 142 11.58 6.08 -14.39
C LEU A 142 11.49 4.81 -13.54
N LEU A 143 11.96 3.67 -14.08
CA LEU A 143 11.99 2.40 -13.36
C LEU A 143 12.80 2.48 -12.07
N ARG A 144 13.95 3.17 -12.09
CA ARG A 144 14.77 3.37 -10.89
C ARG A 144 14.01 4.16 -9.83
N ASN A 145 13.43 5.31 -10.20
CA ASN A 145 12.70 6.16 -9.27
C ASN A 145 11.51 5.42 -8.63
N VAL A 146 10.76 4.66 -9.43
CA VAL A 146 9.58 3.93 -8.95
C VAL A 146 9.99 2.79 -8.02
N ARG A 147 11.06 2.06 -8.34
CA ARG A 147 11.58 1.00 -7.45
C ARG A 147 12.08 1.56 -6.13
N GLU A 148 12.75 2.72 -6.16
CA GLU A 148 13.20 3.40 -4.94
C GLU A 148 12.00 3.80 -4.06
N LEU A 149 10.98 4.43 -4.66
CA LEU A 149 9.75 4.78 -3.95
C LEU A 149 8.99 3.55 -3.43
N ALA A 150 8.91 2.47 -4.22
CA ALA A 150 8.29 1.21 -3.80
C ALA A 150 9.05 0.58 -2.63
N THR A 151 10.38 0.67 -2.61
CA THR A 151 11.21 0.18 -1.50
C THR A 151 10.96 0.99 -0.23
N ILE A 152 10.87 2.32 -0.34
CA ILE A 152 10.55 3.20 0.80
C ILE A 152 9.14 2.91 1.32
N ALA A 153 8.16 2.76 0.43
CA ALA A 153 6.78 2.42 0.80
C ALA A 153 6.69 1.04 1.48
N ALA A 154 7.43 0.05 0.99
CA ALA A 154 7.51 -1.27 1.60
C ALA A 154 8.08 -1.20 3.02
N GLY A 155 9.18 -0.47 3.22
CA GLY A 155 9.77 -0.28 4.56
C GLY A 155 8.80 0.40 5.53
N ARG A 156 8.14 1.48 5.10
CA ARG A 156 7.10 2.15 5.90
C ARG A 156 5.95 1.22 6.25
N LEU A 157 5.54 0.35 5.33
CA LEU A 157 4.48 -0.62 5.55
C LEU A 157 4.89 -1.71 6.56
N ASP A 158 6.15 -2.15 6.52
CA ASP A 158 6.69 -3.11 7.49
C ASP A 158 6.71 -2.49 8.91
N ASP A 159 7.13 -1.22 9.04
CA ASP A 159 7.08 -0.48 10.31
C ASP A 159 5.64 -0.32 10.83
N LEU A 160 4.69 -0.01 9.95
CA LEU A 160 3.27 0.10 10.31
C LEU A 160 2.69 -1.24 10.75
N ARG A 161 3.06 -2.33 10.07
CA ARG A 161 2.65 -3.68 10.45
C ARG A 161 3.13 -4.06 11.85
N GLU A 162 4.36 -3.70 12.21
CA GLU A 162 4.85 -3.92 13.58
C GLU A 162 3.99 -3.16 14.60
N LYS A 163 3.67 -1.89 14.33
CA LYS A 163 2.78 -1.09 15.20
C LYS A 163 1.37 -1.68 15.30
N ILE A 164 0.82 -2.19 14.21
CA ILE A 164 -0.48 -2.89 14.20
C ILE A 164 -0.40 -4.16 15.05
N SER A 165 0.69 -4.93 14.95
CA SER A 165 0.90 -6.11 15.79
C SER A 165 1.00 -5.75 17.28
N LEU A 166 1.66 -4.64 17.62
CA LEU A 166 1.72 -4.14 19.01
C LEU A 166 0.33 -3.72 19.50
N LEU A 167 -0.46 -3.06 18.66
CA LEU A 167 -1.85 -2.70 18.97
C LEU A 167 -2.71 -3.95 19.22
N GLN A 168 -2.59 -4.98 18.38
CA GLN A 168 -3.26 -6.27 18.56
C GLN A 168 -2.87 -6.96 19.88
N SER A 169 -1.58 -6.98 20.20
CA SER A 169 -1.08 -7.55 21.46
C SER A 169 -1.63 -6.79 22.66
N SER A 170 -1.57 -5.45 22.61
CA SER A 170 -2.09 -4.59 23.67
C SER A 170 -3.58 -4.81 23.89
N PHE A 171 -4.36 -4.93 22.81
CA PHE A 171 -5.78 -5.28 22.89
C PHE A 171 -6.00 -6.66 23.52
N GLY A 172 -5.21 -7.67 23.12
CA GLY A 172 -5.27 -9.01 23.71
C GLY A 172 -4.98 -9.00 25.21
N GLU A 173 -3.95 -8.29 25.64
CA GLU A 173 -3.60 -8.12 27.05
C GLU A 173 -4.72 -7.44 27.84
N ILE A 174 -5.27 -6.34 27.32
CA ILE A 174 -6.40 -5.64 27.96
C ILE A 174 -7.59 -6.60 28.06
N THR A 175 -7.94 -7.31 26.99
CA THR A 175 -9.08 -8.24 26.98
C THR A 175 -8.88 -9.39 27.99
N MET A 176 -7.68 -9.96 28.08
CA MET A 176 -7.35 -10.98 29.07
C MET A 176 -7.39 -10.42 30.50
N ALA A 177 -6.87 -9.22 30.74
CA ALA A 177 -6.91 -8.57 32.04
C ALA A 177 -8.36 -8.28 32.48
N MET A 178 -9.22 -7.91 31.53
CA MET A 178 -10.65 -7.67 31.79
C MET A 178 -11.44 -8.95 32.07
N ALA A 179 -11.01 -10.09 31.51
CA ALA A 179 -11.58 -11.40 31.81
C ALA A 179 -11.06 -12.02 33.13
N ALA A 180 -10.05 -11.41 33.77
CA ALA A 180 -9.45 -11.93 34.99
C ALA A 180 -10.38 -11.78 36.21
N PRO A 181 -10.48 -12.79 37.09
CA PRO A 181 -11.33 -12.77 38.30
C PRO A 181 -11.11 -11.53 39.21
N ASP A 182 -9.87 -11.03 39.24
CA ASP A 182 -9.48 -9.89 40.08
C ASP A 182 -9.99 -8.56 39.55
N PHE A 183 -10.26 -8.45 38.24
CA PHE A 183 -10.86 -7.26 37.64
C PHE A 183 -12.29 -7.02 38.17
N TYR A 184 -13.02 -8.10 38.44
CA TYR A 184 -14.37 -8.07 39.02
C TYR A 184 -14.38 -7.87 40.55
N ARG A 185 -13.26 -8.11 41.24
CA ARG A 185 -13.17 -8.03 42.72
C ARG A 185 -12.99 -6.62 43.28
N GLY A 186 -12.78 -5.61 42.43
CA GLY A 186 -12.58 -4.22 42.83
C GLY A 186 -13.78 -3.53 43.51
N THR A 187 -14.94 -4.17 43.59
CA THR A 187 -16.16 -3.65 44.22
C THR A 187 -16.72 -4.56 45.33
N ALA A 188 -15.88 -5.37 45.99
CA ALA A 188 -16.26 -5.97 47.26
C ALA A 188 -16.20 -4.93 48.39
N THR A 189 -17.26 -4.12 48.49
CA THR A 189 -17.84 -3.60 49.73
C THR A 189 -16.96 -3.67 50.99
N ARG A 190 -16.18 -2.61 51.24
CA ARG A 190 -15.87 -2.22 52.63
C ARG A 190 -17.16 -1.65 53.25
N PHE A 191 -18.05 -2.53 53.71
CA PHE A 191 -19.01 -2.14 54.74
C PHE A 191 -18.22 -1.90 56.03
N VAL A 192 -17.92 -0.64 56.31
CA VAL A 192 -17.48 -0.21 57.64
C VAL A 192 -18.74 -0.18 58.51
N THR A 193 -18.98 -1.26 59.26
CA THR A 193 -19.92 -1.23 60.37
C THR A 193 -19.23 -0.55 61.56
N HIS A 194 -19.60 0.69 61.85
CA HIS A 194 -19.30 1.29 63.14
C HIS A 194 -20.33 0.78 64.17
N HIS A 195 -19.84 0.03 65.15
CA HIS A 195 -20.50 -0.20 66.43
C HIS A 195 -20.23 0.98 67.37
#